data_AF-A0ABD5XBY6-F1
#
_entry.id   AF-A0ABD5XBY6-F1
#
_cell.length_a   1.000
_cell.length_b   1.000
_cell.length_c   1.000
_cell.angle_alpha   90.00
_cell.angle_beta   90.00
_cell.angle_gamma   90.00
#
_symmetry.space_group_name_H-M   'P 1'
#
loop_
_entity.id
_entity.type
_entity.pdbx_description
1 polymer ?
#
loop_
_entity_poly.entity_id
_entity_poly.type
_entity_poly.pdbx_seq_one_letter_code
_entity_poly.pdbx_strand_id
1 'polypeptide(L)'
;MSDSDSDPELSQLLTDLTTTLRELEQEVESERPRGPRLPTPSELSRFTSEVAIPGIILVLRTNVRALQLLQRAVRLADGRKPSPDGAVSEARSRAEEVGKASLSQLDGVLTDLQTALESRPENEQADELLSRARELREQVQGELAEDETQPETQQDSAGPEIDQSDAVGIDVESELKSLKDNIQDAEQQYDDDGDDGDDGDDSGSDATDDTGSDPNS
;
A
#
# COMPACT_ATOMS: atom_id res chain seq x y z
N MET A 1 71.65 11.86 1.04
CA MET A 1 71.31 10.81 0.08
C MET A 1 70.57 9.74 0.85
N SER A 2 69.24 9.81 0.86
CA SER A 2 68.35 8.85 1.52
C SER A 2 67.07 8.81 0.70
N ASP A 3 67.13 8.15 -0.45
CA ASP A 3 65.99 8.00 -1.35
C ASP A 3 66.28 6.77 -2.23
N SER A 4 65.85 5.58 -1.77
CA SER A 4 65.70 4.34 -2.58
C SER A 4 65.32 3.07 -1.79
N ASP A 5 65.28 3.08 -0.44
CA ASP A 5 64.88 1.90 0.34
C ASP A 5 63.40 1.90 0.80
N SER A 6 62.64 2.97 0.50
CA SER A 6 61.25 3.14 1.00
C SER A 6 60.15 2.48 0.15
N ASP A 7 60.49 1.84 -0.97
CA ASP A 7 59.48 1.40 -1.94
C ASP A 7 58.87 0.00 -1.74
N PRO A 8 59.58 -1.03 -1.21
CA PRO A 8 58.99 -2.37 -1.13
C PRO A 8 57.95 -2.52 0.00
N GLU A 9 58.21 -1.98 1.18
CA GLU A 9 57.28 -2.07 2.31
C GLU A 9 55.99 -1.27 2.08
N LEU A 10 56.11 -0.10 1.46
CA LEU A 10 54.94 0.73 1.10
C LEU A 10 54.07 0.04 0.03
N SER A 11 54.71 -0.58 -0.97
CA SER A 11 53.99 -1.33 -2.01
C SER A 11 53.25 -2.55 -1.44
N GLN A 12 53.82 -3.20 -0.42
CA GLN A 12 53.21 -4.33 0.25
C GLN A 12 52.02 -3.89 1.11
N LEU A 13 52.15 -2.79 1.85
CA LEU A 13 51.06 -2.21 2.63
C LEU A 13 49.90 -1.72 1.75
N LEU A 14 50.20 -1.13 0.58
CA LEU A 14 49.18 -0.73 -0.40
C LEU A 14 48.49 -1.94 -1.03
N THR A 15 49.20 -3.04 -1.25
CA THR A 15 48.62 -4.28 -1.78
C THR A 15 47.69 -4.93 -0.76
N ASP A 16 48.09 -4.95 0.51
CA ASP A 16 47.24 -5.44 1.60
C ASP A 16 46.01 -4.55 1.76
N LEU A 17 46.17 -3.22 1.79
CA LEU A 17 45.04 -2.30 1.92
C LEU A 17 44.06 -2.41 0.75
N THR A 18 44.54 -2.50 -0.49
CA THR A 18 43.66 -2.67 -1.67
C THR A 18 42.95 -4.03 -1.67
N THR A 19 43.56 -5.05 -1.08
CA THR A 19 42.94 -6.36 -0.87
C THR A 19 41.84 -6.27 0.17
N THR A 20 42.12 -5.66 1.33
CA THR A 20 41.14 -5.48 2.40
C THR A 20 39.98 -4.58 1.99
N LEU A 21 40.24 -3.52 1.20
CA LEU A 21 39.18 -2.66 0.67
C LEU A 21 38.28 -3.39 -0.33
N ARG A 22 38.84 -4.27 -1.19
CA ARG A 22 38.01 -5.12 -2.06
C ARG A 22 37.16 -6.11 -1.28
N GLU A 23 37.71 -6.68 -0.21
CA GLU A 23 36.98 -7.60 0.67
C GLU A 23 35.82 -6.89 1.38
N LEU A 24 36.07 -5.68 1.93
CA LEU A 24 35.04 -4.85 2.54
C LEU A 24 33.99 -4.36 1.52
N GLU A 25 34.40 -3.97 0.31
CA GLU A 25 33.48 -3.53 -0.75
C GLU A 25 32.55 -4.68 -1.18
N GLN A 26 33.08 -5.90 -1.25
CA GLN A 26 32.30 -7.09 -1.59
C GLN A 26 31.31 -7.49 -0.47
N GLU A 27 31.67 -7.25 0.79
CA GLU A 27 30.79 -7.45 1.95
C GLU A 27 29.68 -6.37 1.99
N VAL A 28 30.03 -5.09 1.77
CA VAL A 28 29.09 -3.96 1.75
C VAL A 28 28.10 -4.05 0.57
N GLU A 29 28.54 -4.49 -0.61
CA GLU A 29 27.65 -4.74 -1.76
C GLU A 29 26.63 -5.84 -1.47
N SER A 30 27.00 -6.82 -0.64
CA SER A 30 26.12 -7.92 -0.23
C SER A 30 25.05 -7.50 0.77
N GLU A 31 25.25 -6.37 1.46
CA GLU A 31 24.41 -5.88 2.56
C GLU A 31 23.51 -4.69 2.18
N ARG A 32 23.51 -4.28 0.90
CA ARG A 32 22.54 -3.30 0.40
C ARG A 32 21.10 -3.79 0.68
N PRO A 33 20.29 -3.06 1.45
CA PRO A 33 18.91 -3.45 1.68
C PRO A 33 18.17 -3.37 0.36
N ARG A 34 17.87 -4.54 -0.21
CA ARG A 34 16.96 -4.68 -1.36
C ARG A 34 15.71 -3.87 -1.03
N GLY A 35 15.32 -2.98 -1.94
CA GLY A 35 14.13 -2.14 -1.84
C GLY A 35 12.86 -2.95 -1.50
N PRO A 36 11.69 -2.28 -1.34
CA PRO A 36 10.47 -2.94 -0.88
C PRO A 36 10.26 -4.24 -1.66
N ARG A 37 10.38 -5.36 -0.95
CA ARG A 37 10.32 -6.69 -1.56
C ARG A 37 8.92 -6.84 -2.15
N LEU A 38 8.85 -7.16 -3.43
CA LEU A 38 7.56 -7.51 -4.03
C LEU A 38 7.00 -8.72 -3.26
N PRO A 39 5.70 -8.71 -2.93
CA PRO A 39 5.07 -9.80 -2.20
C PRO A 39 5.19 -11.08 -3.02
N THR A 40 5.55 -12.17 -2.34
CA THR A 40 5.62 -13.47 -2.96
C THR A 40 4.21 -13.97 -3.31
N PRO A 41 4.04 -14.82 -4.33
CA PRO A 41 2.73 -15.37 -4.69
C PRO A 41 2.06 -16.13 -3.53
N SER A 42 2.83 -16.71 -2.61
CA SER A 42 2.32 -17.31 -1.37
C SER A 42 1.81 -16.28 -0.36
N GLU A 43 2.40 -15.10 -0.28
CA GLU A 43 1.91 -14.01 0.57
C GLU A 43 0.63 -13.40 0.02
N LEU A 44 0.48 -13.32 -1.31
CA LEU A 44 -0.75 -12.85 -1.96
C LEU A 44 -1.94 -13.81 -1.73
N SER A 45 -1.73 -15.12 -1.86
CA SER A 45 -2.78 -16.09 -1.60
C SER A 45 -3.20 -16.08 -0.12
N ARG A 46 -2.21 -15.94 0.78
CA ARG A 46 -2.46 -15.81 2.21
C ARG A 46 -3.22 -14.54 2.55
N PHE A 47 -2.77 -13.37 2.08
CA PHE A 47 -3.48 -12.10 2.26
C PHE A 47 -4.91 -12.14 1.72
N THR A 48 -5.10 -12.77 0.56
CA THR A 48 -6.43 -12.93 -0.03
C THR A 48 -7.34 -13.78 0.85
N SER A 49 -6.82 -14.90 1.37
CA SER A 49 -7.60 -15.79 2.25
C SER A 49 -7.86 -15.22 3.65
N GLU A 50 -6.89 -14.53 4.25
CA GLU A 50 -6.96 -14.05 5.63
C GLU A 50 -7.61 -12.66 5.73
N VAL A 51 -7.51 -11.83 4.69
CA VAL A 51 -7.92 -10.42 4.75
C VAL A 51 -8.88 -10.04 3.64
N ALA A 52 -8.51 -10.23 2.37
CA ALA A 52 -9.30 -9.68 1.26
C ALA A 52 -10.67 -10.37 1.10
N ILE A 53 -10.70 -11.71 1.12
CA ILE A 53 -11.93 -12.50 1.03
C ILE A 53 -12.83 -12.23 2.25
N PRO A 54 -12.36 -12.29 3.52
CA PRO A 54 -13.17 -11.92 4.66
C PRO A 54 -13.71 -10.49 4.60
N GLY A 55 -12.88 -9.54 4.16
CA GLY A 55 -13.26 -8.14 4.00
C GLY A 55 -14.39 -7.96 2.98
N ILE A 56 -14.27 -8.54 1.78
CA ILE A 56 -15.32 -8.41 0.76
C ILE A 56 -16.61 -9.12 1.17
N ILE A 57 -16.52 -10.26 1.88
CA ILE A 57 -17.69 -10.95 2.45
C ILE A 57 -18.41 -10.03 3.46
N LEU A 58 -17.67 -9.28 4.28
CA LEU A 58 -18.26 -8.36 5.25
C LEU A 58 -19.01 -7.23 4.56
N VAL A 59 -18.42 -6.63 3.51
CA VAL A 59 -19.08 -5.60 2.70
C VAL A 59 -20.38 -6.15 2.09
N LEU A 60 -20.32 -7.33 1.46
CA LEU A 60 -21.50 -7.95 0.85
C LEU A 60 -22.59 -8.28 1.89
N ARG A 61 -22.22 -8.83 3.06
CA ARG A 61 -23.16 -9.10 4.15
C ARG A 61 -23.83 -7.82 4.65
N THR A 62 -23.08 -6.72 4.69
CA THR A 62 -23.59 -5.40 5.05
C THR A 62 -24.58 -4.89 4.01
N ASN A 63 -24.27 -5.03 2.72
CA ASN A 63 -25.20 -4.68 1.63
C ASN A 63 -26.48 -5.50 1.71
N VAL A 64 -26.39 -6.82 1.94
CA VAL A 64 -27.57 -7.67 2.12
C VAL A 64 -28.41 -7.21 3.32
N ARG A 65 -27.79 -6.90 4.45
CA ARG A 65 -28.52 -6.37 5.63
C ARG A 65 -29.18 -5.02 5.33
N ALA A 66 -28.51 -4.13 4.60
CA ALA A 66 -29.07 -2.84 4.20
C ALA A 66 -30.31 -3.03 3.29
N LEU A 67 -30.24 -3.93 2.31
CA LEU A 67 -31.37 -4.27 1.44
C LEU A 67 -32.54 -4.91 2.22
N GLN A 68 -32.24 -5.75 3.22
CA GLN A 68 -33.27 -6.30 4.10
C GLN A 68 -33.95 -5.22 4.97
N LEU A 69 -33.20 -4.23 5.43
CA LEU A 69 -33.76 -3.08 6.15
C LEU A 69 -34.64 -2.24 5.23
N LEU A 70 -34.20 -1.99 4.00
CA LEU A 70 -35.00 -1.31 2.99
C LEU A 70 -36.30 -2.07 2.70
N GLN A 71 -36.24 -3.40 2.56
CA GLN A 71 -37.42 -4.24 2.37
C GLN A 71 -38.40 -4.12 3.55
N ARG A 72 -37.90 -4.11 4.79
CA ARG A 72 -38.73 -3.90 5.98
C ARG A 72 -39.35 -2.50 6.01
N ALA A 73 -38.62 -1.48 5.58
CA ALA A 73 -39.12 -0.11 5.49
C ALA A 73 -40.22 0.02 4.43
N VAL A 74 -40.04 -0.57 3.24
CA VAL A 74 -41.07 -0.61 2.19
C VAL A 74 -42.30 -1.35 2.68
N ARG A 75 -42.13 -2.50 3.35
CA ARG A 75 -43.25 -3.28 3.92
C ARG A 75 -43.99 -2.55 5.03
N LEU A 76 -43.30 -1.69 5.78
CA LEU A 76 -43.91 -0.83 6.81
C LEU A 76 -44.71 0.32 6.19
N ALA A 77 -44.22 0.87 5.07
CA ALA A 77 -44.92 1.87 4.27
C ALA A 77 -46.19 1.29 3.61
N ASP A 78 -46.12 0.06 3.08
CA ASP A 78 -47.27 -0.66 2.54
C ASP A 78 -48.27 -1.10 3.63
N GLY A 79 -47.77 -1.36 4.84
CA GLY A 79 -48.56 -1.95 5.93
C GLY A 79 -49.38 -0.99 6.79
N ARG A 80 -49.49 0.31 6.46
CA ARG A 80 -49.98 1.29 7.45
C ARG A 80 -51.01 2.30 6.90
N LYS A 81 -52.29 1.98 7.10
CA LYS A 81 -53.29 2.98 7.53
C LYS A 81 -53.47 2.85 9.06
N PRO A 82 -52.88 3.71 9.91
CA PRO A 82 -53.17 3.73 11.34
C PRO A 82 -53.97 4.99 11.71
N SER A 83 -54.88 4.89 12.68
CA SER A 83 -55.42 6.10 13.31
C SER A 83 -54.29 6.84 14.04
N PRO A 84 -54.19 8.18 13.87
CA PRO A 84 -52.97 8.94 14.14
C PRO A 84 -52.57 9.10 15.62
N ASP A 85 -53.49 8.97 16.58
CA ASP A 85 -53.20 9.43 17.95
C ASP A 85 -52.54 8.40 18.89
N GLY A 86 -52.75 7.10 18.70
CA GLY A 86 -52.23 6.07 19.62
C GLY A 86 -50.83 5.54 19.28
N ALA A 87 -50.58 5.29 17.99
CA ALA A 87 -49.36 4.63 17.54
C ALA A 87 -48.10 5.51 17.62
N VAL A 88 -48.27 6.84 17.54
CA VAL A 88 -47.16 7.80 17.58
C VAL A 88 -46.61 7.95 19.01
N SER A 89 -47.48 7.91 20.02
CA SER A 89 -47.08 8.03 21.43
C SER A 89 -46.30 6.81 21.93
N GLU A 90 -46.73 5.61 21.54
CA GLU A 90 -46.05 4.35 21.88
C GLU A 90 -44.70 4.22 21.15
N ALA A 91 -44.65 4.58 19.86
CA ALA A 91 -43.40 4.61 19.10
C ALA A 91 -42.39 5.61 19.67
N ARG A 92 -42.86 6.79 20.11
CA ARG A 92 -42.01 7.80 20.77
C ARG A 92 -41.46 7.30 22.10
N SER A 93 -42.30 6.67 22.93
CA SER A 93 -41.86 6.10 24.22
C SER A 93 -40.82 5.00 24.02
N ARG A 94 -41.00 4.14 23.02
CA ARG A 94 -40.03 3.10 22.64
C ARG A 94 -38.71 3.69 22.14
N ALA A 95 -38.77 4.74 21.33
CA ALA A 95 -37.59 5.43 20.83
C ALA A 95 -36.80 6.13 21.94
N GLU A 96 -37.49 6.73 22.91
CA GLU A 96 -36.86 7.36 24.08
C GLU A 96 -36.19 6.32 25.00
N GLU A 97 -36.79 5.14 25.18
CA GLU A 97 -36.20 4.04 25.96
C GLU A 97 -34.95 3.45 25.30
N VAL A 98 -35.01 3.20 23.98
CA VAL A 98 -33.86 2.72 23.20
C VAL A 98 -32.76 3.79 23.18
N GLY A 99 -33.12 5.07 23.01
CA GLY A 99 -32.15 6.17 23.04
C GLY A 99 -31.41 6.26 24.38
N LYS A 100 -32.11 6.10 25.49
CA LYS A 100 -31.49 6.08 26.84
C LYS A 100 -30.55 4.87 27.01
N ALA A 101 -30.94 3.70 26.53
CA ALA A 101 -30.11 2.50 26.60
C ALA A 101 -28.83 2.64 25.75
N SER A 102 -28.94 3.17 24.53
CA SER A 102 -27.78 3.42 23.66
C SER A 102 -26.83 4.48 24.22
N LEU A 103 -27.35 5.54 24.83
CA LEU A 103 -26.52 6.55 25.50
C LEU A 103 -25.76 5.95 26.70
N SER A 104 -26.42 5.14 27.52
CA SER A 104 -25.77 4.44 28.64
C SER A 104 -24.68 3.46 28.17
N GLN A 105 -24.87 2.83 27.02
CA GLN A 105 -23.88 1.92 26.46
C GLN A 105 -22.69 2.67 25.86
N LEU A 106 -22.92 3.82 25.21
CA LEU A 106 -21.85 4.67 24.68
C LEU A 106 -20.98 5.24 25.82
N ASP A 107 -21.59 5.68 26.91
CA ASP A 107 -20.87 6.21 28.07
C ASP A 107 -19.98 5.14 28.74
N GLY A 108 -20.46 3.88 28.79
CA GLY A 108 -19.66 2.73 29.21
C GLY A 108 -18.46 2.49 28.28
N VAL A 109 -18.67 2.49 26.97
CA VAL A 109 -17.59 2.29 25.99
C VAL A 109 -16.57 3.44 26.02
N LEU A 110 -17.01 4.68 26.24
CA LEU A 110 -16.12 5.83 26.38
C LEU A 110 -15.30 5.74 27.67
N THR A 111 -15.91 5.28 28.77
CA THR A 111 -15.21 5.03 30.04
C THR A 111 -14.18 3.91 29.89
N ASP A 112 -14.53 2.83 29.17
CA ASP A 112 -13.61 1.72 28.88
C ASP A 112 -12.45 2.17 27.97
N LEU A 113 -12.73 3.02 26.97
CA LEU A 113 -11.71 3.59 26.10
C LEU A 113 -10.78 4.54 26.86
N GLN A 114 -11.33 5.39 27.73
CA GLN A 114 -10.54 6.28 28.58
C GLN A 114 -9.67 5.47 29.53
N THR A 115 -10.23 4.43 30.16
CA THR A 115 -9.48 3.52 31.02
C THR A 115 -8.38 2.80 30.25
N ALA A 116 -8.65 2.34 29.03
CA ALA A 116 -7.67 1.68 28.17
C ALA A 116 -6.55 2.63 27.70
N LEU A 117 -6.87 3.91 27.50
CA LEU A 117 -5.91 4.94 27.13
C LEU A 117 -5.03 5.33 28.32
N GLU A 118 -5.62 5.49 29.51
CA GLU A 118 -4.91 5.73 30.77
C GLU A 118 -4.09 4.50 31.22
N SER A 119 -4.51 3.29 30.85
CA SER A 119 -3.79 2.05 31.10
C SER A 119 -2.76 1.71 30.02
N ARG A 120 -2.59 2.55 28.99
CA ARG A 120 -1.50 2.35 28.02
C ARG A 120 -0.19 2.62 28.78
N PRO A 121 0.70 1.64 28.97
CA PRO A 121 1.97 1.92 29.61
C PRO A 121 2.68 2.96 28.74
N GLU A 122 3.14 4.04 29.37
CA GLU A 122 4.22 4.87 28.81
C GLU A 122 5.30 3.87 28.41
N ASN A 123 5.46 3.65 27.11
CA ASN A 123 6.39 2.66 26.63
C ASN A 123 7.76 3.26 26.90
N GLU A 124 8.41 2.87 27.98
CA GLU A 124 9.79 3.28 28.31
C GLU A 124 10.70 3.11 27.09
N GLN A 125 10.44 2.07 26.29
CA GLN A 125 11.12 1.80 25.03
C GLN A 125 10.85 2.86 23.93
N ALA A 126 9.63 3.41 23.87
CA ALA A 126 9.30 4.52 22.97
C ALA A 126 9.92 5.84 23.44
N ASP A 127 9.97 6.08 24.75
CA ASP A 127 10.65 7.25 25.34
C ASP A 127 12.18 7.18 25.16
N GLU A 128 12.76 5.98 25.28
CA GLU A 128 14.16 5.72 24.98
C GLU A 128 14.47 6.00 23.49
N LEU A 129 13.62 5.52 22.58
CA LEU A 129 13.77 5.78 21.14
C LEU A 129 13.61 7.27 20.79
N LEU A 130 12.66 7.97 21.41
CA LEU A 130 12.47 9.41 21.22
C LEU A 130 13.64 10.22 21.79
N SER A 131 14.18 9.81 22.94
CA SER A 131 15.36 10.43 23.55
C SER A 131 16.59 10.22 22.66
N ARG A 132 16.80 8.99 22.17
CA ARG A 132 17.88 8.65 21.23
C ARG A 132 17.76 9.39 19.89
N ALA A 133 16.55 9.59 19.39
CA ALA A 133 16.32 10.37 18.18
C ALA A 133 16.64 11.87 18.38
N ARG A 134 16.37 12.43 19.57
CA ARG A 134 16.75 13.80 19.92
C ARG A 134 18.26 13.96 20.05
N GLU A 135 18.92 13.01 20.72
CA GLU A 135 20.38 12.97 20.85
C GLU A 135 21.06 12.89 19.48
N LEU A 136 20.58 12.02 18.57
CA LEU A 136 21.12 11.90 17.22
C LEU A 136 20.93 13.20 16.41
N ARG A 137 19.82 13.91 16.60
CA ARG A 137 19.59 15.22 15.96
C ARG A 137 20.58 16.27 16.45
N GLU A 138 20.85 16.31 17.75
CA GLU A 138 21.83 17.23 18.33
C GLU A 138 23.25 16.91 17.87
N GLN A 139 23.60 15.63 17.74
CA GLN A 139 24.89 15.19 17.20
C GLN A 139 25.09 15.63 15.74
N VAL A 140 24.08 15.43 14.88
CA VAL A 140 24.12 15.87 13.48
C VAL A 140 24.20 17.39 13.37
N GLN A 141 23.47 18.13 14.22
CA GLN A 141 23.58 19.59 14.27
C GLN A 141 24.96 20.05 14.75
N GLY A 142 25.59 19.30 15.65
CA GLY A 142 26.96 19.54 16.10
C GLY A 142 27.98 19.34 14.98
N GLU A 143 27.93 18.21 14.27
CA GLU A 143 28.79 17.95 13.11
C GLU A 143 28.60 18.99 12.01
N LEU A 144 27.36 19.39 11.71
CA LEU A 144 27.09 20.39 10.68
C LEU A 144 27.62 21.79 11.07
N ALA A 145 27.55 22.15 12.35
CA ALA A 145 28.08 23.42 12.85
C ALA A 145 29.62 23.43 12.97
N GLU A 146 30.24 22.27 13.24
CA GLU A 146 31.70 22.11 13.19
C GLU A 146 32.24 22.14 11.76
N ASP A 147 31.50 21.61 10.79
CA ASP A 147 31.83 21.70 9.37
C ASP A 147 31.69 23.15 8.84
N GLU A 148 30.68 23.90 9.30
CA GLU A 148 30.51 25.33 8.98
C GLU A 148 31.55 26.26 9.63
N THR A 149 32.26 25.83 10.69
CA THR A 149 33.23 26.67 11.40
C THR A 149 34.69 26.45 11.01
N GLN A 150 34.97 25.54 10.07
CA GLN A 150 36.27 25.52 9.39
C GLN A 150 36.38 26.71 8.43
N PRO A 151 37.30 27.67 8.66
CA PRO A 151 37.47 28.80 7.76
C PRO A 151 38.04 28.29 6.44
N GLU A 152 37.25 28.40 5.37
CA GLU A 152 37.68 28.17 4.01
C GLU A 152 38.88 29.06 3.68
N THR A 153 40.09 28.51 3.78
CA THR A 153 41.28 29.12 3.21
C THR A 153 41.19 29.03 1.68
N GLN A 154 40.56 30.05 1.10
CA GLN A 154 40.78 30.62 -0.23
C GLN A 154 41.33 29.67 -1.32
N GLN A 155 40.46 29.30 -2.25
CA GLN A 155 40.87 29.08 -3.63
C GLN A 155 40.11 30.04 -4.55
N ASP A 156 40.79 31.14 -4.86
CA ASP A 156 40.57 31.90 -6.10
C ASP A 156 40.69 30.94 -7.28
N SER A 157 39.57 30.54 -7.85
CA SER A 157 39.46 30.12 -9.25
C SER A 157 38.03 30.34 -9.68
N ALA A 158 37.89 31.07 -10.79
CA ALA A 158 36.65 31.35 -11.49
C ALA A 158 35.62 30.23 -11.30
N GLY A 159 34.43 30.59 -10.83
CA GLY A 159 33.35 29.63 -10.66
C GLY A 159 33.20 28.81 -11.94
N PRO A 160 33.08 27.47 -11.85
CA PRO A 160 32.52 26.77 -12.98
C PRO A 160 31.10 27.32 -13.10
N GLU A 161 30.83 28.06 -14.18
CA GLU A 161 29.49 28.09 -14.73
C GLU A 161 29.07 26.63 -14.77
N ILE A 162 28.18 26.23 -13.85
CA ILE A 162 27.49 24.96 -13.96
C ILE A 162 26.66 25.15 -15.22
N ASP A 163 27.23 24.72 -16.34
CA ASP A 163 26.54 24.57 -17.59
C ASP A 163 25.30 23.74 -17.25
N GLN A 164 24.13 24.37 -17.35
CA GLN A 164 22.83 23.74 -17.07
C GLN A 164 22.52 22.62 -18.08
N SER A 165 23.50 22.18 -18.85
CA SER A 165 23.48 21.02 -19.74
C SER A 165 23.58 19.69 -18.99
N ASP A 166 24.02 19.67 -17.71
CA ASP A 166 24.13 18.43 -16.91
C ASP A 166 23.10 18.34 -15.77
N ALA A 167 22.07 19.20 -15.80
CA ALA A 167 20.80 18.85 -15.19
C ALA A 167 20.17 17.78 -16.11
N VAL A 168 20.30 16.51 -15.73
CA VAL A 168 19.61 15.41 -16.43
C VAL A 168 18.11 15.66 -16.31
N GLY A 169 17.56 16.38 -17.30
CA GLY A 169 16.14 16.59 -17.47
C GLY A 169 15.54 15.26 -17.85
N ILE A 170 15.10 14.49 -16.86
CA ILE A 170 14.40 13.25 -17.07
C ILE A 170 13.07 13.61 -17.73
N ASP A 171 12.99 13.48 -19.05
CA ASP A 171 11.76 13.66 -19.81
C ASP A 171 10.86 12.44 -19.56
N VAL A 172 10.01 12.57 -18.54
CA VAL A 172 9.05 11.56 -18.11
C VAL A 172 8.13 11.13 -19.27
N GLU A 173 7.86 12.02 -20.22
CA GLU A 173 7.00 11.72 -21.37
C GLU A 173 7.67 10.72 -22.32
N SER A 174 9.00 10.83 -22.50
CA SER A 174 9.78 9.91 -23.33
C SER A 174 9.95 8.52 -22.68
N GLU A 175 10.16 8.49 -21.37
CA GLU A 175 10.25 7.26 -20.57
C GLU A 175 8.91 6.50 -20.56
N LEU A 176 7.80 7.21 -20.37
CA LEU A 176 6.46 6.60 -20.40
C LEU A 176 6.13 6.01 -21.78
N LYS A 177 6.57 6.68 -22.85
CA LYS A 177 6.38 6.17 -24.21
C LYS A 177 7.21 4.91 -24.47
N SER A 178 8.45 4.87 -24.00
CA SER A 178 9.33 3.69 -24.11
C SER A 178 8.75 2.47 -23.38
N LEU A 179 8.19 2.68 -22.17
CA LEU A 179 7.46 1.61 -21.45
C LEU A 179 6.21 1.15 -22.20
N LYS A 180 5.47 2.07 -22.82
CA LYS A 180 4.26 1.75 -23.58
C LYS A 180 4.58 0.91 -24.82
N ASP A 181 5.63 1.27 -25.55
CA ASP A 181 6.07 0.54 -26.75
C ASP A 181 6.62 -0.85 -26.36
N ASN A 182 7.37 -0.97 -25.25
CA ASN A 182 7.85 -2.27 -24.75
C ASN A 182 6.71 -3.23 -24.38
N ILE A 183 5.66 -2.71 -23.73
CA ILE A 183 4.46 -3.50 -23.43
C ILE A 183 3.73 -3.92 -24.71
N GLN A 184 3.65 -3.02 -25.69
CA GLN A 184 2.94 -3.29 -26.95
C GLN A 184 3.70 -4.28 -27.85
N ASP A 185 5.04 -4.29 -27.79
CA ASP A 185 5.88 -5.31 -28.44
C ASP A 185 5.81 -6.66 -27.72
N ALA A 186 5.71 -6.66 -26.40
CA ALA A 186 5.49 -7.89 -25.62
C ALA A 186 4.10 -8.51 -25.88
N GLU A 187 3.08 -7.71 -26.19
CA GLU A 187 1.74 -8.18 -26.59
C GLU A 187 1.74 -8.77 -28.02
N GLN A 188 2.55 -8.23 -28.94
CA GLN A 188 2.68 -8.76 -30.31
C GLN A 188 3.44 -10.10 -30.38
N GLN A 189 4.18 -10.47 -29.34
CA GLN A 189 4.88 -11.77 -29.28
C GLN A 189 3.96 -12.95 -28.89
N TYR A 190 2.68 -12.70 -28.61
CA TYR A 190 1.69 -13.74 -28.31
C TYR A 190 0.69 -14.04 -29.44
N ASP A 191 0.78 -13.37 -30.59
CA ASP A 191 -0.19 -13.50 -31.69
C ASP A 191 0.40 -14.13 -33.00
N ASP A 192 1.58 -14.77 -32.94
CA ASP A 192 2.17 -15.46 -34.10
C ASP A 192 2.67 -16.87 -33.72
N ASP A 193 1.75 -17.79 -33.43
CA ASP A 193 2.01 -19.24 -33.54
C ASP A 193 0.70 -20.07 -33.59
N GLY A 194 0.38 -20.64 -34.76
CA GLY A 194 -0.52 -21.79 -34.98
C GLY A 194 -1.95 -21.45 -35.42
N ASP A 195 -2.34 -21.43 -36.70
CA ASP A 195 -2.33 -22.49 -37.74
C ASP A 195 -3.39 -23.60 -37.54
N ASP A 196 -4.28 -23.67 -38.55
CA ASP A 196 -5.06 -24.78 -39.11
C ASP A 196 -5.98 -25.71 -38.28
N GLY A 197 -7.28 -25.62 -38.63
CA GLY A 197 -8.07 -26.77 -39.09
C GLY A 197 -9.03 -27.45 -38.11
N ASP A 198 -10.35 -27.33 -38.34
CA ASP A 198 -11.22 -28.48 -38.66
C ASP A 198 -12.62 -28.01 -39.07
N ASP A 199 -13.03 -28.43 -40.26
CA ASP A 199 -14.37 -28.30 -40.82
C ASP A 199 -15.33 -29.27 -40.14
N GLY A 200 -16.48 -28.76 -39.69
CA GLY A 200 -17.57 -29.57 -39.15
C GLY A 200 -18.93 -29.01 -39.57
N ASP A 201 -19.25 -29.15 -40.85
CA ASP A 201 -20.63 -29.14 -41.36
C ASP A 201 -21.41 -30.30 -40.72
N ASP A 202 -22.44 -29.98 -39.93
CA ASP A 202 -23.60 -30.87 -39.79
C ASP A 202 -24.88 -30.06 -39.94
N SER A 203 -25.30 -29.99 -41.20
CA SER A 203 -26.65 -29.66 -41.63
C SER A 203 -27.65 -30.71 -41.13
N GLY A 204 -28.51 -30.33 -40.17
CA GLY A 204 -29.55 -31.22 -39.64
C GLY A 204 -30.82 -30.49 -39.21
N SER A 205 -31.77 -30.37 -40.15
CA SER A 205 -33.16 -29.96 -39.96
C SER A 205 -33.90 -30.72 -38.85
N ASP A 206 -34.75 -30.06 -38.05
CA ASP A 206 -36.14 -30.53 -37.92
C ASP A 206 -37.10 -29.43 -37.47
N ALA A 207 -38.27 -29.42 -38.09
CA ALA A 207 -39.40 -28.56 -37.83
C ALA A 207 -40.40 -29.27 -36.90
N THR A 208 -41.10 -28.51 -36.07
CA THR A 208 -42.50 -28.72 -35.58
C THR A 208 -42.73 -27.63 -34.53
N ASP A 209 -43.51 -26.59 -34.81
CA ASP A 209 -44.98 -26.55 -34.71
C ASP A 209 -45.51 -27.29 -33.47
N ASP A 210 -45.77 -26.55 -32.39
CA ASP A 210 -46.81 -26.94 -31.43
C ASP A 210 -47.65 -25.72 -31.05
N THR A 211 -48.76 -25.62 -31.75
CA THR A 211 -49.88 -24.72 -31.50
C THR A 211 -50.75 -25.29 -30.39
N GLY A 212 -50.37 -25.06 -29.14
CA GLY A 212 -51.19 -25.39 -27.96
C GLY A 212 -52.11 -24.26 -27.55
N SER A 213 -53.20 -24.05 -28.29
CA SER A 213 -54.39 -23.38 -27.74
C SER A 213 -55.00 -24.26 -26.66
N ASP A 214 -55.32 -23.71 -25.48
CA ASP A 214 -56.58 -24.07 -24.85
C ASP A 214 -57.12 -22.93 -23.94
N PRO A 215 -58.34 -22.46 -24.20
CA PRO A 215 -59.11 -21.58 -23.32
C PRO A 215 -59.98 -22.42 -22.38
N ASN A 216 -60.01 -22.15 -21.08
CA ASN A 216 -61.13 -22.62 -20.29
C ASN A 216 -61.44 -21.80 -19.03
N SER A 217 -62.73 -21.46 -18.96
CA SER A 217 -63.57 -21.05 -17.81
C SER A 217 -63.55 -19.60 -17.35
#